data_AF-A0A2L2Z4D3-F1
#
_entry.id   AF-A0A2L2Z4D3-F1
#
_cell.length_a   1.000
_cell.length_b   1.000
_cell.length_c   1.000
_cell.angle_alpha   90.00
_cell.angle_beta   90.00
_cell.angle_gamma   90.00
#
_symmetry.space_group_name_H-M   'P 1'
#
loop_
_entity.id
_entity.type
_entity.pdbx_description
1 polymer ?
#
loop_
_entity_poly.entity_id
_entity_poly.type
_entity_poly.pdbx_seq_one_letter_code
_entity_poly.pdbx_strand_id
1 'polypeptide(L)'
;PQCLRNELVSELPGDVFSCPMVEDCPKSCICGIRGQDDEIFVNCTNRGLETIPENLPADTTVLYFNNNNLRNFYSLNSHSYKNITEIHAD
;
A
#
# COMPACT_ATOMS: atom_id res chain seq x y z
N PRO A 1 -8.09 4.43 14.86
CA PRO A 1 -7.26 5.66 14.75
C PRO A 1 -7.91 6.83 15.51
N GLN A 2 -7.14 7.74 16.12
CA GLN A 2 -7.71 8.89 16.85
C GLN A 2 -8.61 9.78 15.96
N CYS A 3 -8.40 9.73 14.63
CA CYS A 3 -9.15 10.45 13.60
C CYS A 3 -10.49 9.81 13.18
N LEU A 4 -10.82 8.60 13.65
CA LEU A 4 -12.01 7.85 13.22
C LEU A 4 -12.92 7.49 14.41
N ARG A 5 -12.85 8.31 15.46
CA ARG A 5 -13.63 8.11 16.68
C ARG A 5 -15.10 8.40 16.40
N ASN A 6 -15.97 7.44 16.70
CA ASN A 6 -17.44 7.50 16.58
C ASN A 6 -18.02 7.45 15.15
N GLU A 7 -17.24 7.06 14.15
CA GLU A 7 -17.75 6.77 12.81
C GLU A 7 -18.12 5.28 12.67
N LEU A 8 -19.18 4.97 11.91
CA LEU A 8 -19.55 3.59 11.59
C LEU A 8 -18.60 3.05 10.51
N VAL A 9 -17.84 2.01 10.86
CA VAL A 9 -16.85 1.37 9.97
C VAL A 9 -17.48 0.90 8.65
N SER A 10 -18.78 0.57 8.65
CA SER A 10 -19.54 0.14 7.47
C SER A 10 -19.78 1.22 6.41
N GLU A 11 -19.57 2.49 6.73
CA GLU A 11 -19.89 3.62 5.85
C GLU A 11 -18.65 4.31 5.26
N LEU A 12 -17.45 3.85 5.62
CA LEU A 12 -16.21 4.45 5.16
C LEU A 12 -15.71 3.76 3.89
N PRO A 13 -15.23 4.53 2.89
CA PRO A 13 -14.46 3.94 1.79
C PRO A 13 -13.26 3.19 2.36
N GLY A 14 -13.00 1.95 1.90
CA GLY A 14 -11.97 1.06 2.48
C GLY A 14 -10.54 1.62 2.42
N ASP A 15 -10.30 2.52 1.48
CA ASP A 15 -9.09 3.30 1.26
C ASP A 15 -8.99 4.58 2.12
N VAL A 16 -10.09 5.01 2.76
CA VAL A 16 -10.16 6.16 3.67
C VAL A 16 -10.07 5.73 5.15
N PHE A 17 -10.55 4.54 5.50
CA PHE A 17 -10.40 3.98 6.85
C PHE A 17 -9.09 3.22 7.00
N SER A 18 -7.99 3.96 7.19
CA SER A 18 -6.66 3.37 7.41
C SER A 18 -5.95 3.92 8.64
N CYS A 19 -5.07 3.10 9.22
CA CYS A 19 -4.12 3.52 10.24
C CYS A 19 -2.77 3.83 9.56
N PRO A 20 -2.28 5.08 9.58
CA PRO A 20 -1.04 5.42 8.89
C PRO A 20 0.17 4.73 9.54
N MET A 21 1.03 4.16 8.70
CA MET A 21 2.32 3.57 9.10
C MET A 21 3.44 4.31 8.36
N VAL A 22 4.43 4.81 9.10
CA VAL A 22 5.49 5.68 8.53
C VAL A 22 6.84 4.97 8.46
N GLU A 23 7.09 3.97 9.32
CA GLU A 23 8.35 3.23 9.30
C GLU A 23 8.48 2.39 8.02
N ASP A 24 9.65 2.47 7.39
CA ASP A 24 10.04 1.76 6.17
C ASP A 24 9.13 1.96 4.94
N CYS A 25 8.22 2.93 5.02
CA CYS A 25 7.37 3.32 3.89
C CYS A 25 8.20 4.04 2.82
N PRO A 26 8.09 3.68 1.52
CA PRO A 26 8.75 4.43 0.46
C PRO A 26 8.32 5.89 0.47
N LYS A 27 9.28 6.83 0.33
CA LYS A 27 9.02 8.28 0.39
C LYS A 27 7.96 8.78 -0.60
N SER A 28 7.83 8.09 -1.74
CA SER A 28 6.85 8.42 -2.79
C SER A 28 5.47 7.83 -2.53
N CYS A 29 5.31 6.95 -1.53
CA CYS A 29 4.11 6.17 -1.30
C CYS A 29 3.48 6.49 0.06
N ILE A 30 2.25 6.01 0.24
CA ILE A 30 1.49 6.10 1.49
C ILE A 30 1.31 4.68 1.99
N CYS A 31 1.69 4.41 3.23
CA CYS A 31 1.56 3.09 3.82
C CYS A 31 0.61 3.14 5.02
N GLY A 32 -0.06 2.02 5.28
CA GLY A 32 -0.95 1.91 6.41
C GLY A 32 -1.58 0.55 6.54
N ILE A 33 -2.39 0.42 7.58
CA ILE A 33 -3.22 -0.74 7.83
C ILE A 33 -4.63 -0.41 7.36
N ARG A 34 -5.18 -1.20 6.44
CA ARG A 34 -6.58 -1.10 6.01
C ARG A 34 -7.45 -1.55 7.18
N GLY A 35 -8.36 -0.70 7.64
CA GLY A 35 -9.17 -1.07 8.81
C GLY A 35 -10.36 -1.98 8.49
N GLN A 36 -10.54 -2.36 7.22
CA GLN A 36 -11.55 -3.35 6.81
C GLN A 36 -11.13 -4.78 7.18
N ASP A 37 -9.85 -5.11 6.99
CA ASP A 37 -9.29 -6.46 7.06
C ASP A 37 -7.95 -6.53 7.82
N ASP A 38 -7.49 -5.41 8.37
CA ASP A 38 -6.21 -5.25 9.06
C ASP A 38 -4.98 -5.58 8.18
N GLU A 39 -5.10 -5.51 6.85
CA GLU A 39 -4.00 -5.77 5.93
C GLU A 39 -3.08 -4.54 5.77
N ILE A 40 -1.78 -4.78 5.65
CA ILE A 40 -0.79 -3.73 5.43
C ILE A 40 -0.72 -3.43 3.94
N PHE A 41 -1.03 -2.19 3.58
CA PHE A 41 -0.96 -1.71 2.20
C PHE A 41 0.16 -0.70 2.01
N VAL A 42 0.69 -0.69 0.79
CA VAL A 42 1.57 0.36 0.28
C VAL A 42 0.94 0.93 -0.99
N ASN A 43 0.50 2.18 -0.91
CA ASN A 43 -0.14 2.91 -1.99
C ASN A 43 0.83 3.89 -2.66
N CYS A 44 1.21 3.54 -3.88
CA CYS A 44 2.07 4.29 -4.78
C CYS A 44 1.31 4.77 -6.04
N THR A 45 -0.02 4.89 -5.99
CA THR A 45 -0.84 5.29 -7.14
C THR A 45 -0.49 6.71 -7.61
N ASN A 46 -0.40 6.90 -8.93
CA ASN A 46 -0.15 8.19 -9.59
C ASN A 46 1.13 8.89 -9.09
N ARG A 47 2.22 8.13 -8.95
CA ARG A 47 3.52 8.65 -8.48
C ARG A 47 4.56 8.78 -9.59
N GLY A 48 4.17 8.50 -10.84
CA GLY A 48 5.06 8.54 -11.99
C GLY A 48 6.19 7.53 -11.90
N LEU A 49 5.99 6.42 -11.18
CA LEU A 49 7.01 5.39 -11.01
C LEU A 49 7.32 4.74 -12.36
N GLU A 50 8.59 4.66 -12.71
CA GLU A 50 9.08 3.90 -13.86
C GLU A 50 9.60 2.51 -13.45
N THR A 51 9.96 2.39 -12.16
CA THR A 51 10.48 1.18 -11.52
C THR A 51 9.78 0.92 -10.20
N ILE A 52 9.77 -0.34 -9.80
CA ILE A 52 9.21 -0.79 -8.53
C ILE A 52 10.21 -0.50 -7.40
N PRO A 53 9.79 0.12 -6.28
CA PRO A 53 10.66 0.42 -5.15
C PRO A 53 11.24 -0.86 -4.51
N GLU A 54 12.48 -0.83 -4.02
CA GLU A 54 13.13 -2.05 -3.52
C GLU A 54 12.75 -2.41 -2.06
N ASN A 55 12.34 -1.40 -1.30
CA ASN A 55 12.02 -1.53 0.11
C ASN A 55 10.52 -1.31 0.33
N LEU A 56 9.92 -2.18 1.13
CA LEU A 56 8.57 -2.07 1.63
C LEU A 56 8.59 -2.31 3.15
N PRO A 57 7.60 -1.81 3.90
CA PRO A 57 7.38 -2.26 5.26
C PRO A 57 7.30 -3.78 5.34
N ALA A 58 7.83 -4.35 6.43
CA ALA A 58 7.65 -5.76 6.72
C ALA A 58 6.17 -6.12 6.73
N ASP A 59 5.84 -7.33 6.28
CA ASP A 59 4.47 -7.86 6.26
C ASP A 59 3.47 -7.09 5.39
N THR A 60 3.95 -6.26 4.46
CA THR A 60 3.11 -5.72 3.38
C THR A 60 2.43 -6.89 2.65
N THR A 61 1.11 -6.79 2.45
CA THR A 61 0.29 -7.76 1.73
C THR A 61 -0.36 -7.16 0.49
N VAL A 62 -0.62 -5.85 0.48
CA VAL A 62 -1.37 -5.15 -0.58
C VAL A 62 -0.53 -4.04 -1.22
N LEU A 63 -0.50 -3.98 -2.55
CA LEU A 63 0.20 -2.95 -3.31
C LEU A 63 -0.73 -2.22 -4.28
N TYR A 64 -0.66 -0.89 -4.27
CA TYR A 64 -1.34 -0.06 -5.26
C TYR A 64 -0.30 0.69 -6.12
N PHE A 65 -0.18 0.29 -7.38
CA PHE A 65 0.69 0.88 -8.40
C PHE A 65 -0.07 1.51 -9.58
N ASN A 66 -1.40 1.62 -9.49
CA ASN A 66 -2.24 2.22 -10.54
C ASN A 66 -1.70 3.57 -11.05
N ASN A 67 -1.87 3.85 -12.34
CA ASN A 67 -1.47 5.12 -12.98
C ASN A 67 0.03 5.43 -12.84
N ASN A 68 0.89 4.43 -13.00
CA ASN A 68 2.34 4.60 -13.10
C ASN A 68 2.87 4.15 -14.46
N ASN A 69 4.14 4.44 -14.74
CA ASN A 69 4.82 4.10 -15.99
C ASN A 69 5.73 2.87 -15.81
N LEU A 70 5.31 1.89 -15.02
CA LEU A 70 6.12 0.72 -14.70
C LEU A 70 6.35 -0.12 -15.96
N ARG A 71 7.62 -0.28 -16.35
CA ARG A 71 8.00 -1.07 -17.54
C ARG A 71 8.57 -2.44 -17.19
N ASN A 72 8.95 -2.63 -15.94
CA ASN A 72 9.69 -3.81 -15.48
C ASN A 72 9.18 -4.24 -14.10
N PHE A 73 8.87 -5.53 -13.98
CA PHE A 73 8.32 -6.15 -12.78
C PHE A 73 9.27 -7.14 -12.09
N TYR A 74 10.52 -7.28 -12.55
CA TYR A 74 11.49 -8.24 -11.98
C TYR A 74 11.74 -8.02 -10.49
N SER A 75 11.65 -6.77 -10.01
CA SER A 75 11.81 -6.44 -8.58
C SER A 75 10.74 -7.10 -7.69
N LEU A 76 9.59 -7.50 -8.23
CA LEU A 76 8.57 -8.25 -7.47
C LEU A 76 9.02 -9.67 -7.08
N ASN A 77 10.11 -10.18 -7.68
CA ASN A 77 10.69 -11.47 -7.29
C ASN A 77 11.60 -11.35 -6.05
N SER A 78 11.81 -10.15 -5.53
CA SER A 78 12.62 -9.92 -4.33
C SER A 78 11.93 -10.44 -3.06
N HIS A 79 12.73 -10.70 -2.02
CA HIS A 79 12.23 -11.11 -0.71
C HIS A 79 11.28 -10.08 -0.09
N SER A 80 11.44 -8.80 -0.42
CA SER A 80 10.58 -7.70 0.05
C SER A 80 9.10 -7.87 -0.37
N TYR A 81 8.83 -8.68 -1.40
CA TYR A 81 7.50 -8.87 -1.99
C TYR A 81 6.92 -10.27 -1.74
N LYS A 82 7.57 -11.09 -0.89
CA LYS A 82 7.20 -12.49 -0.69
C LYS A 82 5.81 -12.70 -0.06
N ASN A 83 5.35 -11.73 0.73
CA ASN A 83 4.08 -11.80 1.47
C ASN A 83 2.91 -11.13 0.74
N ILE A 84 3.13 -10.64 -0.49
CA ILE A 84 2.11 -9.93 -1.25
C ILE A 84 1.03 -10.89 -1.75
N THR A 85 -0.21 -10.55 -1.43
CA THR A 85 -1.42 -11.29 -1.82
C THR A 85 -2.24 -10.54 -2.87
N GLU A 86 -2.10 -9.21 -2.93
CA GLU A 86 -2.91 -8.33 -3.78
C GLU A 86 -2.06 -7.22 -4.42
N ILE A 87 -2.16 -7.06 -5.76
CA ILE A 87 -1.48 -6.00 -6.51
C ILE A 87 -2.48 -5.34 -7.47
N HIS A 88 -2.58 -4.01 -7.40
CA HIS A 88 -3.35 -3.18 -8.31
C HIS A 88 -2.41 -2.40 -9.21
N ALA A 89 -2.40 -2.66 -10.51
CA ALA A 89 -1.52 -2.01 -11.48
C ALA A 89 -2.21 -1.91 -12.84
N ASP A 90 -3.21 -1.03 -12.94
CA ASP A 90 -3.85 -0.63 -14.20
C ASP A 90 -3.00 0.37 -15.01
#